data_AF-A0AAD6VDP5-F1
#
_entry.id   AF-A0AAD6VDP5-F1
#
_cell.length_a   1.000
_cell.length_b   1.000
_cell.length_c   1.000
_cell.angle_alpha   90.00
_cell.angle_beta   90.00
_cell.angle_gamma   90.00
#
_symmetry.space_group_name_H-M   'P 1'
#
loop_
_entity.id
_entity.type
_entity.pdbx_description
1 polymer ?
#
loop_
_entity_poly.entity_id
_entity_poly.type
_entity_poly.pdbx_seq_one_letter_code
_entity_poly.pdbx_strand_id
1 'polypeptide(L)'
;ISYVVRSDGAYSPAFRSLIGLLTGDTASPGFWNVYFADFQLPTANADICLNGRPVCQLEQADDEAIFSTEPITLQEKIDNYYLWSRRKFMFISPPKSKGMIFGPLPAALPVFRVGPDIVELVPKFKYVGLWFTSTHRNIFAAHYAEQASKARRVANATFAAVKSHLGSLPVREGLRLYMARVDCYLISGGEISLDVDSRLINEHVEVQQSFLRRLLGLNSSMLAILYTETGQTPIKVRRLLRALSRLRYILNLPGSEDLIVRDALLDSFALYRSGKPCWIGDICLVLRHLPEPICVTDKDLRTDDGVKGIMEHVQRVLDADLQRDIDSFEKTHLLRDRVERIDEGEGQSRMGLVTRRRRHYLDVPILAHRRAITRLMLSDHNLSVERLRYPGRNRAAAPRELRLCRFCRAAVEDEAHAILVCTAHGALQPIRETFLREICNDVGGFERKWTADHPYDFLKWLLSSRKIVLRLAKFVADVL
;
A
#
# COMPACT_ATOMS: atom_id res chain seq x y z
N ILE A 1 32.02 -32.53 12.63
CA ILE A 1 30.56 -32.49 12.92
C ILE A 1 29.87 -33.41 11.92
N SER A 2 28.92 -34.23 12.36
CA SER A 2 28.13 -35.13 11.51
C SER A 2 26.68 -34.67 11.54
N TYR A 3 26.02 -34.67 10.39
CA TYR A 3 24.67 -34.17 10.21
C TYR A 3 23.72 -35.29 9.82
N VAL A 4 22.46 -35.13 10.19
CA VAL A 4 21.34 -35.98 9.80
C VAL A 4 20.18 -35.05 9.47
N VAL A 5 19.55 -35.22 8.32
CA VAL A 5 18.40 -34.43 7.90
C VAL A 5 17.16 -35.30 8.03
N ARG A 6 16.09 -34.75 8.62
CA ARG A 6 14.78 -35.40 8.68
C ARG A 6 13.86 -34.80 7.61
N SER A 7 13.29 -35.64 6.76
CA SER A 7 12.23 -35.26 5.80
C SER A 7 11.14 -36.32 5.82
N ASP A 8 9.88 -35.89 5.83
CA ASP A 8 8.69 -36.78 5.76
C ASP A 8 8.71 -37.93 6.78
N GLY A 9 9.23 -37.67 7.98
CA GLY A 9 9.32 -38.66 9.05
C GLY A 9 10.53 -39.61 8.97
N ALA A 10 11.28 -39.61 7.87
CA ALA A 10 12.49 -40.41 7.69
C ALA A 10 13.76 -39.57 7.96
N TYR A 11 14.83 -40.25 8.36
CA TYR A 11 16.15 -39.65 8.56
C TYR A 11 17.09 -40.05 7.43
N SER A 12 17.90 -39.10 6.95
CA SER A 12 19.02 -39.41 6.05
C SER A 12 20.06 -40.29 6.77
N PRO A 13 20.93 -40.99 6.03
CA PRO A 13 22.19 -41.43 6.58
C PRO A 13 22.99 -40.24 7.15
N ALA A 14 23.84 -40.52 8.14
CA ALA A 14 24.74 -39.51 8.67
C ALA A 14 25.75 -39.09 7.60
N PHE A 15 25.90 -37.79 7.37
CA PHE A 15 26.86 -37.24 6.42
C PHE A 15 27.67 -36.10 7.03
N ARG A 16 28.76 -35.71 6.37
CA ARG A 16 29.60 -34.58 6.78
C ARG A 16 29.59 -33.54 5.66
N SER A 17 29.32 -32.28 6.01
CA SER A 17 29.63 -31.16 5.12
C SER A 17 31.10 -30.81 5.30
N LEU A 18 31.91 -31.03 4.26
CA LEU A 18 33.34 -30.71 4.29
C LEU A 18 33.61 -29.26 3.84
N ILE A 19 32.73 -28.71 2.99
CA ILE A 19 32.80 -27.36 2.46
C ILE A 19 31.37 -26.80 2.45
N GLY A 20 31.18 -25.61 3.02
CA GLY A 20 29.91 -24.92 3.04
C GLY A 20 29.12 -25.06 4.35
N LEU A 21 28.39 -24.00 4.66
CA LEU A 21 27.50 -23.90 5.81
C LEU A 21 26.15 -24.55 5.49
N LEU A 22 25.50 -25.16 6.48
CA LEU A 22 24.18 -25.74 6.28
C LEU A 22 23.13 -24.64 6.09
N THR A 23 22.45 -24.67 4.96
CA THR A 23 21.33 -23.76 4.70
C THR A 23 20.16 -24.13 5.62
N GLY A 24 19.64 -23.15 6.35
CA GLY A 24 18.58 -23.34 7.35
C GLY A 24 19.06 -23.48 8.79
N ASP A 25 20.38 -23.63 9.02
CA ASP A 25 20.97 -23.49 10.36
C ASP A 25 20.99 -22.01 10.76
N THR A 26 20.55 -21.71 11.99
CA THR A 26 20.43 -20.35 12.53
C THR A 26 21.78 -19.66 12.69
N ALA A 27 22.87 -20.40 12.83
CA ALA A 27 24.21 -19.84 12.98
C ALA A 27 24.89 -19.51 11.63
N SER A 28 24.46 -20.15 10.54
CA SER A 28 25.08 -20.02 9.21
C SER A 28 25.21 -18.56 8.73
N PRO A 29 24.21 -17.67 8.86
CA PRO A 29 24.37 -16.28 8.45
C PRO A 29 25.48 -15.54 9.21
N GLY A 30 25.65 -15.82 10.51
CA GLY A 30 26.71 -15.23 11.32
C GLY A 30 28.09 -15.74 10.91
N PHE A 31 28.22 -17.05 10.63
CA PHE A 31 29.47 -17.61 10.13
C PHE A 31 29.84 -17.12 8.74
N TRP A 32 28.86 -16.87 7.87
CA TRP A 32 29.09 -16.21 6.59
C TRP A 32 29.72 -14.84 6.79
N ASN A 33 29.16 -14.01 7.67
CA ASN A 33 29.70 -12.68 7.95
C ASN A 33 31.14 -12.75 8.49
N VAL A 34 31.45 -13.69 9.39
CA VAL A 34 32.81 -13.88 9.91
C VAL A 34 33.79 -14.32 8.82
N TYR A 35 33.35 -15.24 7.95
CA TYR A 35 34.17 -15.73 6.84
C TYR A 35 34.47 -14.63 5.81
N PHE A 36 33.52 -13.72 5.60
CA PHE A 36 33.58 -12.61 4.66
C PHE A 36 34.19 -11.32 5.25
N ALA A 37 34.34 -11.23 6.59
CA ALA A 37 34.70 -10.00 7.30
C ALA A 37 36.04 -9.35 6.91
N ASP A 38 36.95 -10.09 6.28
CA ASP A 38 38.23 -9.59 5.79
C ASP A 38 38.19 -9.14 4.32
N PHE A 39 37.01 -9.15 3.69
CA PHE A 39 36.85 -8.62 2.35
C PHE A 39 36.94 -7.09 2.38
N GLN A 40 38.00 -6.56 1.78
CA GLN A 40 38.19 -5.13 1.61
C GLN A 40 38.82 -4.88 0.24
N LEU A 41 38.20 -4.00 -0.55
CA LEU A 41 38.80 -3.49 -1.77
C LEU A 41 39.65 -2.25 -1.47
N PRO A 42 40.80 -2.08 -2.16
CA PRO A 42 41.58 -0.85 -2.06
C PRO A 42 40.76 0.38 -2.42
N THR A 43 40.94 1.46 -1.65
CA THR A 43 40.34 2.75 -1.97
C THR A 43 41.06 3.40 -3.14
N ALA A 44 40.32 4.13 -3.97
CA ALA A 44 40.84 4.84 -5.12
C ALA A 44 40.16 6.21 -5.26
N ASN A 45 40.82 7.14 -5.95
CA ASN A 45 40.26 8.48 -6.20
C ASN A 45 38.95 8.44 -7.01
N ALA A 46 38.78 7.40 -7.84
CA ALA A 46 37.57 7.18 -8.63
C ALA A 46 36.43 6.52 -7.84
N ASP A 47 36.53 6.39 -6.51
CA ASP A 47 35.47 5.88 -5.64
C ASP A 47 34.32 6.88 -5.50
N ILE A 48 33.13 6.37 -5.16
CA ILE A 48 32.01 7.24 -4.82
C ILE A 48 32.21 7.70 -3.38
N CYS A 49 32.35 9.00 -3.16
CA CYS A 49 32.42 9.54 -1.81
C CYS A 49 31.03 9.83 -1.27
N LEU A 50 30.74 9.34 -0.06
CA LEU A 50 29.58 9.70 0.74
C LEU A 50 30.04 10.45 1.98
N ASN A 51 29.71 11.73 2.13
CA ASN A 51 30.12 12.58 3.25
C ASN A 51 31.65 12.55 3.49
N GLY A 52 32.42 12.54 2.40
CA GLY A 52 33.88 12.43 2.41
C GLY A 52 34.43 11.02 2.61
N ARG A 53 33.60 10.03 2.93
CA ARG A 53 34.00 8.63 3.04
C ARG A 53 33.98 7.95 1.67
N PRO A 54 35.11 7.40 1.18
CA PRO A 54 35.11 6.63 -0.06
C PRO A 54 34.34 5.32 0.13
N VAL A 55 33.46 5.02 -0.82
CA VAL A 55 32.67 3.80 -0.88
C VAL A 55 32.84 3.19 -2.27
N CYS A 56 33.31 1.95 -2.31
CA CYS A 56 33.59 1.21 -3.54
C CYS A 56 32.80 -0.09 -3.66
N GLN A 57 32.17 -0.55 -2.58
CA GLN A 57 31.42 -1.80 -2.52
C GLN A 57 30.20 -1.72 -1.60
N LEU A 58 29.20 -2.55 -1.88
CA LEU A 58 28.05 -2.84 -1.01
C LEU A 58 27.79 -4.35 -1.02
N GLU A 59 27.69 -4.92 0.17
CA GLU A 59 27.61 -6.36 0.40
C GLU A 59 26.26 -6.71 1.05
N GLN A 60 25.57 -7.72 0.52
CA GLN A 60 24.46 -8.36 1.22
C GLN A 60 24.44 -9.86 0.96
N ALA A 61 24.89 -10.63 1.96
CA ALA A 61 25.12 -12.06 1.82
C ALA A 61 26.06 -12.36 0.64
N ASP A 62 25.59 -13.00 -0.43
CA ASP A 62 26.34 -13.27 -1.66
C ASP A 62 26.09 -12.25 -2.78
N ASP A 63 25.14 -11.33 -2.60
CA ASP A 63 24.85 -10.26 -3.56
C ASP A 63 25.82 -9.09 -3.35
N GLU A 64 26.75 -8.95 -4.29
CA GLU A 64 27.80 -7.92 -4.27
C GLU A 64 27.57 -6.83 -5.32
N ALA A 65 27.81 -5.57 -4.94
CA ALA A 65 27.86 -4.44 -5.85
C ALA A 65 29.18 -3.69 -5.71
N ILE A 66 30.01 -3.72 -6.75
CA ILE A 66 31.28 -2.97 -6.84
C ILE A 66 31.10 -1.84 -7.84
N PHE A 67 31.55 -0.64 -7.49
CA PHE A 67 31.39 0.54 -8.34
C PHE A 67 32.59 1.49 -8.31
N SER A 68 32.74 2.22 -9.40
CA SER A 68 33.72 3.29 -9.59
C SER A 68 33.23 4.25 -10.68
N THR A 69 33.74 5.47 -10.67
CA THR A 69 33.50 6.47 -11.71
C THR A 69 34.39 6.26 -12.95
N GLU A 70 35.45 5.44 -12.85
CA GLU A 70 36.38 5.16 -13.94
C GLU A 70 36.39 3.66 -14.32
N PRO A 71 36.36 3.31 -15.61
CA PRO A 71 36.38 1.90 -16.04
C PRO A 71 37.65 1.14 -15.62
N ILE A 72 38.82 1.78 -15.66
CA ILE A 72 40.09 1.12 -15.32
C ILE A 72 40.08 0.71 -13.84
N THR A 73 39.75 1.65 -12.96
CA THR A 73 39.64 1.38 -11.52
C THR A 73 38.56 0.35 -11.20
N LEU A 74 37.43 0.34 -11.93
CA LEU A 74 36.42 -0.70 -11.76
C LEU A 74 36.97 -2.09 -12.12
N GLN A 75 37.73 -2.22 -13.22
CA GLN A 75 38.36 -3.49 -13.59
C GLN A 75 39.37 -3.96 -12.54
N GLU A 76 40.23 -3.06 -12.04
CA GLU A 76 41.20 -3.37 -10.97
C GLU A 76 40.50 -3.91 -9.71
N LYS A 77 39.36 -3.33 -9.33
CA LYS A 77 38.56 -3.82 -8.21
C LYS A 77 37.95 -5.18 -8.47
N ILE A 78 37.44 -5.41 -9.68
CA ILE A 78 36.92 -6.73 -10.08
C ILE A 78 38.02 -7.79 -9.99
N ASP A 79 39.24 -7.47 -10.44
CA ASP A 79 40.39 -8.38 -10.38
C ASP A 79 40.78 -8.67 -8.92
N ASN A 80 40.79 -7.66 -8.05
CA ASN A 80 41.03 -7.84 -6.62
C ASN A 80 39.96 -8.72 -5.95
N TYR A 81 38.68 -8.50 -6.28
CA TYR A 81 37.59 -9.34 -5.81
C TYR A 81 37.77 -10.79 -6.28
N TYR A 82 38.05 -11.00 -7.57
CA TYR A 82 38.31 -12.33 -8.14
C TYR A 82 39.46 -13.06 -7.42
N LEU A 83 40.59 -12.38 -7.19
CA LEU A 83 41.73 -12.94 -6.46
C LEU A 83 41.39 -13.26 -5.00
N TRP A 84 40.68 -12.37 -4.32
CA TRP A 84 40.23 -12.61 -2.95
C TRP A 84 39.26 -13.80 -2.87
N SER A 85 38.24 -13.86 -3.74
CA SER A 85 37.30 -14.99 -3.80
C SER A 85 38.05 -16.31 -4.01
N ARG A 86 39.05 -16.35 -4.89
CA ARG A 86 39.86 -17.56 -5.11
C ARG A 86 40.66 -17.96 -3.87
N ARG A 87 41.26 -17.02 -3.15
CA ARG A 87 41.96 -17.30 -1.88
C ARG A 87 41.02 -17.87 -0.82
N LYS A 88 39.76 -17.44 -0.85
CA LYS A 88 38.71 -17.91 0.04
C LYS A 88 38.06 -19.23 -0.42
N PHE A 89 38.40 -19.75 -1.60
CA PHE A 89 37.74 -20.92 -2.22
C PHE A 89 36.29 -20.66 -2.64
N MET A 90 35.98 -19.43 -3.05
CA MET A 90 34.70 -19.03 -3.63
C MET A 90 34.76 -18.93 -5.15
N PHE A 91 33.60 -19.16 -5.78
CA PHE A 91 33.40 -19.02 -7.21
C PHE A 91 32.42 -17.88 -7.48
N ILE A 92 32.87 -16.89 -8.25
CA ILE A 92 31.98 -15.86 -8.77
C ILE A 92 31.22 -16.48 -9.95
N SER A 93 29.91 -16.25 -10.03
CA SER A 93 29.07 -16.79 -11.11
C SER A 93 29.00 -15.80 -12.27
N PRO A 94 29.67 -16.05 -13.42
CA PRO A 94 29.62 -15.13 -14.56
C PRO A 94 28.20 -14.91 -15.09
N PRO A 95 27.31 -15.92 -15.22
CA PRO A 95 25.94 -15.71 -15.70
C PRO A 95 25.11 -14.76 -14.83
N LYS A 96 25.39 -14.70 -13.52
CA LYS A 96 24.69 -13.84 -12.57
C LYS A 96 25.35 -12.45 -12.42
N SER A 97 26.63 -12.33 -12.77
CA SER A 97 27.38 -11.09 -12.68
C SER A 97 27.07 -10.19 -13.87
N LYS A 98 26.56 -8.99 -13.59
CA LYS A 98 26.17 -8.01 -14.62
C LYS A 98 26.76 -6.65 -14.29
N GLY A 99 27.13 -5.90 -15.32
CA GLY A 99 27.58 -4.52 -15.20
C GLY A 99 26.47 -3.55 -15.59
N MET A 100 26.40 -2.40 -14.92
CA MET A 100 25.51 -1.31 -15.27
C MET A 100 26.31 -0.01 -15.37
N ILE A 101 25.96 0.86 -16.31
CA ILE A 101 26.55 2.20 -16.45
C ILE A 101 25.47 3.22 -16.11
N PHE A 102 25.71 4.04 -15.09
CA PHE A 102 24.84 5.14 -14.68
C PHE A 102 25.41 6.47 -15.17
N GLY A 103 24.54 7.29 -15.78
CA GLY A 103 24.93 8.55 -16.41
C GLY A 103 25.04 8.45 -17.93
N PRO A 104 25.66 9.45 -18.58
CA PRO A 104 25.87 9.44 -20.04
C PRO A 104 26.68 8.22 -20.47
N LEU A 105 26.20 7.53 -21.51
CA LEU A 105 26.93 6.39 -22.07
C LEU A 105 28.17 6.89 -22.84
N PRO A 106 29.34 6.26 -22.65
CA PRO A 106 30.53 6.58 -23.42
C PRO A 106 30.36 6.14 -24.89
N ALA A 107 31.10 6.77 -25.81
CA ALA A 107 31.06 6.43 -27.23
C ALA A 107 31.50 4.98 -27.51
N ALA A 108 32.48 4.49 -26.74
CA ALA A 108 32.88 3.08 -26.72
C ALA A 108 32.57 2.51 -25.34
N LEU A 109 31.81 1.41 -25.30
CA LEU A 109 31.49 0.74 -24.05
C LEU A 109 32.73 0.01 -23.51
N PRO A 110 33.04 0.14 -22.21
CA PRO A 110 34.12 -0.62 -21.60
C PRO A 110 33.79 -2.12 -21.57
N VAL A 111 34.83 -2.94 -21.62
CA VAL A 111 34.71 -4.39 -21.46
C VAL A 111 35.29 -4.76 -20.11
N PHE A 112 34.45 -5.33 -19.24
CA PHE A 112 34.87 -5.83 -17.94
C PHE A 112 35.01 -7.34 -17.94
N ARG A 113 35.95 -7.86 -17.15
CA ARG A 113 36.21 -9.30 -17.01
C ARG A 113 36.27 -9.71 -15.56
N VAL A 114 35.69 -10.86 -15.23
CA VAL A 114 35.87 -11.56 -13.96
C VAL A 114 36.69 -12.80 -14.27
N GLY A 115 38.01 -12.73 -14.03
CA GLY A 115 38.92 -13.75 -14.51
C GLY A 115 38.85 -13.89 -16.05
N PRO A 116 38.58 -15.08 -16.62
CA PRO A 116 38.50 -15.25 -18.07
C PRO A 116 37.18 -14.74 -18.66
N ASP A 117 36.12 -14.63 -17.86
CA ASP A 117 34.76 -14.41 -18.33
C ASP A 117 34.44 -12.92 -18.50
N ILE A 118 33.69 -12.58 -19.56
CA ILE A 118 33.23 -11.22 -19.81
C ILE A 118 31.98 -10.93 -18.99
N VAL A 119 31.94 -9.77 -18.33
CA VAL A 119 30.74 -9.28 -17.64
C VAL A 119 29.82 -8.61 -18.65
N GLU A 120 28.59 -9.12 -18.76
CA GLU A 120 27.58 -8.52 -19.63
C GLU A 120 27.12 -7.18 -19.06
N LEU A 121 27.16 -6.14 -19.89
CA LEU A 121 26.56 -4.84 -19.57
C LEU A 121 25.07 -4.87 -19.86
N VAL A 122 24.25 -4.56 -18.85
CA VAL A 122 22.78 -4.57 -18.95
C VAL A 122 22.20 -3.22 -18.52
N PRO A 123 21.11 -2.76 -19.18
CA PRO A 123 20.45 -1.53 -18.78
C PRO A 123 19.56 -1.70 -17.54
N LYS A 124 19.14 -2.93 -17.23
CA LYS A 124 18.21 -3.26 -16.14
C LYS A 124 18.74 -4.44 -15.34
N PHE A 125 18.82 -4.30 -14.03
CA PHE A 125 19.25 -5.35 -13.11
C PHE A 125 18.50 -5.26 -11.78
N LYS A 126 18.40 -6.39 -11.07
CA LYS A 126 17.77 -6.46 -9.75
C LYS A 126 18.86 -6.68 -8.71
N TYR A 127 19.00 -5.74 -7.77
CA TYR A 127 19.93 -5.85 -6.65
C TYR A 127 19.16 -5.68 -5.35
N VAL A 128 19.34 -6.62 -4.40
CA VAL A 128 18.72 -6.58 -3.06
C VAL A 128 17.20 -6.29 -3.12
N GLY A 129 16.50 -6.97 -4.04
CA GLY A 129 15.05 -6.83 -4.15
C GLY A 129 14.54 -5.63 -4.96
N LEU A 130 15.39 -4.65 -5.31
CA LEU A 130 15.03 -3.48 -6.11
C LEU A 130 15.49 -3.61 -7.56
N TRP A 131 14.64 -3.18 -8.48
CA TRP A 131 15.01 -3.07 -9.89
C TRP A 131 15.57 -1.69 -10.19
N PHE A 132 16.73 -1.68 -10.84
CA PHE A 132 17.39 -0.49 -11.37
C PHE A 132 17.31 -0.52 -12.88
N THR A 133 17.17 0.65 -13.51
CA THR A 133 17.24 0.83 -14.96
C THR A 133 18.06 2.07 -15.28
N SER A 134 19.32 1.88 -15.66
CA SER A 134 20.28 2.98 -15.76
C SER A 134 20.07 3.88 -16.99
N THR A 135 19.36 3.38 -18.00
CA THR A 135 19.02 4.11 -19.23
C THR A 135 17.67 4.84 -19.15
N HIS A 136 16.97 4.74 -18.02
CA HIS A 136 15.68 5.41 -17.82
C HIS A 136 15.83 6.63 -16.92
N ARG A 137 15.05 7.70 -17.18
CA ARG A 137 15.10 8.96 -16.40
C ARG A 137 14.88 8.73 -14.91
N ASN A 138 13.92 7.86 -14.57
CA ASN A 138 13.73 7.35 -13.21
C ASN A 138 14.32 5.94 -13.12
N ILE A 139 15.40 5.81 -12.36
CA ILE A 139 16.14 4.54 -12.22
C ILE A 139 15.29 3.41 -11.62
N PHE A 140 14.19 3.73 -10.93
CA PHE A 140 13.30 2.76 -10.31
C PHE A 140 12.07 2.42 -11.15
N ALA A 141 11.93 2.94 -12.37
CA ALA A 141 10.71 2.77 -13.16
C ALA A 141 10.32 1.31 -13.38
N ALA A 142 11.30 0.44 -13.68
CA ALA A 142 11.04 -0.99 -13.82
C ALA A 142 10.55 -1.63 -12.51
N HIS A 143 10.97 -1.12 -11.34
CA HIS A 143 10.53 -1.65 -10.05
C HIS A 143 9.03 -1.50 -9.87
N TYR A 144 8.46 -0.34 -10.21
CA TYR A 144 7.01 -0.12 -10.12
C TYR A 144 6.22 -1.16 -10.93
N ALA A 145 6.53 -1.31 -12.22
CA ALA A 145 5.83 -2.26 -13.09
C ALA A 145 5.94 -3.71 -12.60
N GLU A 146 7.14 -4.13 -12.16
CA GLU A 146 7.39 -5.49 -11.67
C GLU A 146 6.63 -5.79 -10.38
N GLN A 147 6.60 -4.85 -9.44
CA GLN A 147 5.86 -5.01 -8.18
C GLN A 147 4.35 -4.93 -8.38
N ALA A 148 3.86 -4.02 -9.23
CA ALA A 148 2.45 -3.95 -9.59
C ALA A 148 1.96 -5.26 -10.25
N SER A 149 2.76 -5.83 -11.17
CA SER A 149 2.47 -7.12 -11.80
C SER A 149 2.38 -8.27 -10.80
N LYS A 150 3.31 -8.35 -9.84
CA LYS A 150 3.27 -9.35 -8.75
C LYS A 150 2.04 -9.15 -7.85
N ALA A 151 1.79 -7.91 -7.43
CA ALA A 151 0.64 -7.55 -6.62
C ALA A 151 -0.68 -7.94 -7.30
N ARG A 152 -0.82 -7.65 -8.60
CA ARG A 152 -2.00 -7.99 -9.41
C ARG A 152 -2.19 -9.49 -9.54
N ARG A 153 -1.12 -10.26 -9.80
CA ARG A 153 -1.19 -11.73 -9.85
C ARG A 153 -1.67 -12.31 -8.53
N VAL A 154 -1.11 -11.87 -7.41
CA VAL A 154 -1.48 -12.37 -6.09
C VAL A 154 -2.90 -11.94 -5.70
N ALA A 155 -3.29 -10.70 -5.98
CA ALA A 155 -4.67 -10.24 -5.82
C ALA A 155 -5.67 -11.12 -6.57
N ASN A 156 -5.39 -11.41 -7.85
CA ASN A 156 -6.26 -12.26 -8.67
C ASN A 156 -6.31 -13.69 -8.14
N ALA A 157 -5.18 -14.26 -7.75
CA ALA A 157 -5.11 -15.59 -7.15
C ALA A 157 -5.92 -15.67 -5.84
N THR A 158 -5.83 -14.65 -4.98
CA THR A 158 -6.61 -14.58 -3.74
C THR A 158 -8.11 -14.68 -4.00
N PHE A 159 -8.66 -13.87 -4.92
CA PHE A 159 -10.08 -13.93 -5.20
C PHE A 159 -10.50 -15.16 -6.01
N ALA A 160 -9.62 -15.71 -6.84
CA ALA A 160 -9.88 -16.96 -7.55
C ALA A 160 -10.00 -18.14 -6.58
N ALA A 161 -9.04 -18.30 -5.66
CA ALA A 161 -9.03 -19.35 -4.64
C ALA A 161 -10.23 -19.24 -3.69
N VAL A 162 -10.60 -18.02 -3.29
CA VAL A 162 -11.79 -17.83 -2.45
C VAL A 162 -13.06 -18.22 -3.20
N LYS A 163 -13.18 -17.86 -4.49
CA LYS A 163 -14.34 -18.23 -5.30
C LYS A 163 -14.45 -19.76 -5.45
N SER A 164 -13.33 -20.47 -5.63
CA SER A 164 -13.33 -21.92 -5.83
C SER A 164 -13.56 -22.73 -4.55
N HIS A 165 -13.10 -22.25 -3.38
CA HIS A 165 -13.09 -23.06 -2.16
C HIS A 165 -14.00 -22.55 -1.03
N LEU A 166 -14.28 -21.25 -0.96
CA LEU A 166 -14.94 -20.62 0.20
C LEU A 166 -16.23 -19.86 -0.17
N GLY A 167 -16.52 -19.70 -1.47
CA GLY A 167 -17.69 -18.99 -1.99
C GLY A 167 -17.62 -17.46 -1.84
N SER A 168 -17.24 -16.95 -0.66
CA SER A 168 -17.13 -15.51 -0.41
C SER A 168 -15.99 -15.15 0.53
N LEU A 169 -15.36 -13.99 0.29
CA LEU A 169 -14.33 -13.44 1.17
C LEU A 169 -14.99 -12.43 2.11
N PRO A 170 -15.03 -12.65 3.43
CA PRO A 170 -15.44 -11.61 4.35
C PRO A 170 -14.41 -10.47 4.36
N VAL A 171 -14.90 -9.24 4.59
CA VAL A 171 -14.10 -8.02 4.35
C VAL A 171 -12.89 -7.95 5.29
N ARG A 172 -13.05 -8.38 6.55
CA ARG A 172 -11.96 -8.39 7.53
C ARG A 172 -10.79 -9.24 7.05
N GLU A 173 -11.06 -10.47 6.66
CA GLU A 173 -10.08 -11.44 6.18
C GLU A 173 -9.49 -10.99 4.85
N GLY A 174 -10.30 -10.41 3.96
CA GLY A 174 -9.81 -9.84 2.70
C GLY A 174 -8.85 -8.67 2.90
N LEU A 175 -9.10 -7.79 3.86
CA LEU A 175 -8.14 -6.73 4.21
C LEU A 175 -6.87 -7.28 4.86
N ARG A 176 -6.97 -8.35 5.67
CA ARG A 176 -5.77 -9.05 6.18
C ARG A 176 -4.93 -9.65 5.06
N LEU A 177 -5.58 -10.31 4.09
CA LEU A 177 -4.91 -10.86 2.91
C LEU A 177 -4.30 -9.77 2.03
N TYR A 178 -5.00 -8.63 1.85
CA TYR A 178 -4.43 -7.46 1.18
C TYR A 178 -3.12 -7.05 1.84
N MET A 179 -3.14 -6.81 3.16
CA MET A 179 -1.97 -6.36 3.90
C MET A 179 -0.81 -7.36 3.82
N ALA A 180 -1.11 -8.66 3.92
CA ALA A 180 -0.08 -9.71 3.95
C ALA A 180 0.50 -10.05 2.56
N ARG A 181 -0.30 -9.93 1.50
CA ARG A 181 0.01 -10.56 0.20
C ARG A 181 0.05 -9.59 -0.99
N VAL A 182 -0.60 -8.43 -0.88
CA VAL A 182 -0.68 -7.44 -1.96
C VAL A 182 0.11 -6.19 -1.58
N ASP A 183 -0.18 -5.63 -0.40
CA ASP A 183 0.43 -4.40 0.10
C ASP A 183 1.96 -4.51 0.17
N CYS A 184 2.50 -5.67 0.55
CA CYS A 184 3.93 -5.94 0.64
C CYS A 184 4.68 -5.69 -0.69
N TYR A 185 4.06 -5.99 -1.83
CA TYR A 185 4.61 -5.64 -3.13
C TYR A 185 4.45 -4.15 -3.43
N LEU A 186 3.27 -3.59 -3.14
CA LEU A 186 2.97 -2.19 -3.46
C LEU A 186 3.84 -1.19 -2.67
N ILE A 187 4.23 -1.54 -1.44
CA ILE A 187 5.14 -0.72 -0.61
C ILE A 187 6.62 -1.05 -0.83
N SER A 188 6.93 -2.12 -1.56
CA SER A 188 8.31 -2.56 -1.80
C SER A 188 9.15 -1.42 -2.37
N GLY A 189 10.30 -1.17 -1.75
CA GLY A 189 11.22 -0.09 -2.13
C GLY A 189 10.71 1.32 -1.86
N GLY A 190 9.50 1.51 -1.32
CA GLY A 190 8.92 2.85 -1.09
C GLY A 190 9.62 3.70 -0.03
N GLU A 191 10.50 3.10 0.76
CA GLU A 191 11.38 3.81 1.68
C GLU A 191 12.56 4.52 0.98
N ILE A 192 12.92 4.09 -0.23
CA ILE A 192 14.03 4.67 -1.02
C ILE A 192 13.51 5.32 -2.32
N SER A 193 12.66 4.61 -3.06
CA SER A 193 12.03 5.08 -4.29
C SER A 193 10.76 5.87 -3.98
N LEU A 194 10.91 7.19 -3.86
CA LEU A 194 9.80 8.10 -3.66
C LEU A 194 9.00 8.34 -4.93
N ASP A 195 7.70 8.56 -4.75
CA ASP A 195 6.73 8.63 -5.85
C ASP A 195 6.70 10.04 -6.50
N VAL A 196 7.87 10.50 -6.96
CA VAL A 196 8.05 11.80 -7.64
C VAL A 196 7.39 11.83 -9.02
N ASP A 197 7.37 10.70 -9.72
CA ASP A 197 6.66 10.54 -10.98
C ASP A 197 5.30 9.89 -10.72
N SER A 198 4.25 10.71 -10.75
CA SER A 198 2.87 10.26 -10.53
C SER A 198 2.41 9.19 -11.55
N ARG A 199 3.02 9.09 -12.73
CA ARG A 199 2.63 8.11 -13.75
C ARG A 199 3.06 6.70 -13.36
N LEU A 200 4.26 6.56 -12.79
CA LEU A 200 4.81 5.24 -12.41
C LEU A 200 4.02 4.61 -11.25
N ILE A 201 3.66 5.42 -10.25
CA ILE A 201 2.92 4.93 -9.08
C ILE A 201 1.44 4.59 -9.40
N ASN A 202 0.88 5.09 -10.52
CA ASN A 202 -0.52 4.86 -10.84
C ASN A 202 -0.85 3.37 -11.00
N GLU A 203 0.09 2.54 -11.48
CA GLU A 203 -0.13 1.08 -11.55
C GLU A 203 -0.37 0.47 -10.16
N HIS A 204 0.33 0.96 -9.13
CA HIS A 204 0.12 0.50 -7.75
C HIS A 204 -1.23 0.97 -7.21
N VAL A 205 -1.60 2.22 -7.53
CA VAL A 205 -2.89 2.81 -7.16
C VAL A 205 -4.04 2.00 -7.75
N GLU A 206 -3.96 1.64 -9.03
CA GLU A 206 -4.95 0.81 -9.71
C GLU A 206 -5.09 -0.57 -9.08
N VAL A 207 -3.97 -1.22 -8.73
CA VAL A 207 -4.01 -2.53 -8.06
C VAL A 207 -4.72 -2.42 -6.70
N GLN A 208 -4.37 -1.42 -5.89
CA GLN A 208 -5.01 -1.20 -4.60
C GLN A 208 -6.52 -0.94 -4.77
N GLN A 209 -6.90 -0.01 -5.65
CA GLN A 209 -8.28 0.36 -5.88
C GLN A 209 -9.10 -0.81 -6.44
N SER A 210 -8.54 -1.56 -7.40
CA SER A 210 -9.18 -2.75 -7.95
C SER A 210 -9.40 -3.82 -6.89
N PHE A 211 -8.42 -4.04 -6.00
CA PHE A 211 -8.56 -4.99 -4.90
C PHE A 211 -9.70 -4.58 -3.96
N LEU A 212 -9.71 -3.31 -3.51
CA LEU A 212 -10.72 -2.82 -2.56
C LEU A 212 -12.12 -2.80 -3.18
N ARG A 213 -12.27 -2.38 -4.45
CA ARG A 213 -13.54 -2.44 -5.18
C ARG A 213 -14.08 -3.87 -5.24
N ARG A 214 -13.23 -4.83 -5.62
CA ARG A 214 -13.61 -6.24 -5.71
C ARG A 214 -13.98 -6.82 -4.35
N LEU A 215 -13.27 -6.42 -3.28
CA LEU A 215 -13.56 -6.85 -1.92
C LEU A 215 -14.94 -6.34 -1.45
N LEU A 216 -15.25 -5.08 -1.73
CA LEU A 216 -16.53 -4.46 -1.36
C LEU A 216 -17.68 -4.84 -2.30
N GLY A 217 -17.39 -5.43 -3.47
CA GLY A 217 -18.40 -5.81 -4.47
C GLY A 217 -18.98 -4.62 -5.24
N LEU A 218 -18.17 -3.58 -5.41
CA LEU A 218 -18.51 -2.32 -6.08
C LEU A 218 -18.11 -2.36 -7.56
N ASN A 219 -18.91 -1.74 -8.41
CA ASN A 219 -18.60 -1.62 -9.85
C ASN A 219 -17.83 -0.32 -10.14
N SER A 220 -18.51 0.82 -10.02
CA SER A 220 -17.95 2.15 -10.27
C SER A 220 -18.24 3.04 -9.07
N SER A 221 -17.31 3.05 -8.12
CA SER A 221 -17.39 3.87 -6.91
C SER A 221 -16.40 5.02 -6.94
N MET A 222 -16.79 6.10 -6.27
CA MET A 222 -15.90 7.18 -5.87
C MET A 222 -14.72 6.60 -5.07
N LEU A 223 -13.53 7.16 -5.28
CA LEU A 223 -12.29 6.61 -4.72
C LEU A 223 -12.19 6.78 -3.21
N ALA A 224 -12.61 7.93 -2.67
CA ALA A 224 -12.51 8.20 -1.23
C ALA A 224 -13.20 7.13 -0.39
N ILE A 225 -14.36 6.66 -0.85
CA ILE A 225 -15.15 5.59 -0.22
C ILE A 225 -14.30 4.32 0.02
N LEU A 226 -13.44 3.96 -0.93
CA LEU A 226 -12.61 2.76 -0.76
C LEU A 226 -11.72 2.86 0.47
N TYR A 227 -11.26 4.06 0.81
CA TYR A 227 -10.38 4.33 1.95
C TYR A 227 -11.16 4.62 3.23
N THR A 228 -12.21 5.44 3.16
CA THR A 228 -13.03 5.81 4.34
C THR A 228 -13.74 4.61 4.94
N GLU A 229 -14.17 3.66 4.11
CA GLU A 229 -14.94 2.50 4.57
C GLU A 229 -14.09 1.33 5.01
N THR A 230 -12.89 1.16 4.44
CA THR A 230 -11.99 0.05 4.76
C THR A 230 -10.95 0.43 5.81
N GLY A 231 -10.73 1.72 6.04
CA GLY A 231 -9.64 2.24 6.86
C GLY A 231 -8.26 2.14 6.20
N GLN A 232 -8.19 1.76 4.92
CA GLN A 232 -6.92 1.67 4.20
C GLN A 232 -6.36 3.05 3.88
N THR A 233 -5.03 3.16 3.86
CA THR A 233 -4.33 4.37 3.43
C THR A 233 -4.06 4.29 1.92
N PRO A 234 -4.34 5.34 1.13
CA PRO A 234 -3.93 5.38 -0.27
C PRO A 234 -2.46 5.07 -0.43
N ILE A 235 -2.11 4.25 -1.42
CA ILE A 235 -0.75 3.69 -1.52
C ILE A 235 0.34 4.76 -1.64
N LYS A 236 0.06 5.88 -2.31
CA LYS A 236 0.96 7.04 -2.41
C LYS A 236 1.36 7.57 -1.03
N VAL A 237 0.36 7.82 -0.17
CA VAL A 237 0.59 8.31 1.20
C VAL A 237 1.24 7.24 2.06
N ARG A 238 0.85 5.97 1.90
CA ARG A 238 1.43 4.85 2.64
C ARG A 238 2.94 4.68 2.37
N ARG A 239 3.37 4.84 1.12
CA ARG A 239 4.79 4.79 0.72
C ARG A 239 5.56 5.98 1.27
N LEU A 240 5.01 7.20 1.18
CA LEU A 240 5.58 8.39 1.80
C LEU A 240 5.79 8.22 3.31
N LEU A 241 4.79 7.73 4.03
CA LEU A 241 4.91 7.48 5.47
C LEU A 241 6.00 6.44 5.78
N ARG A 242 6.27 5.47 4.88
CA ARG A 242 7.39 4.54 5.06
C ARG A 242 8.75 5.18 4.85
N ALA A 243 8.90 6.05 3.87
CA ALA A 243 10.13 6.82 3.69
C ALA A 243 10.41 7.74 4.89
N LEU A 244 9.40 8.44 5.40
CA LEU A 244 9.52 9.23 6.64
C LEU A 244 9.85 8.34 7.86
N SER A 245 9.24 7.16 7.98
CA SER A 245 9.59 6.20 9.04
C SER A 245 11.04 5.74 8.92
N ARG A 246 11.54 5.53 7.69
CA ARG A 246 12.94 5.17 7.44
C ARG A 246 13.88 6.30 7.79
N LEU A 247 13.53 7.55 7.48
CA LEU A 247 14.29 8.72 7.91
C LEU A 247 14.41 8.76 9.43
N ARG A 248 13.29 8.64 10.16
CA ARG A 248 13.29 8.53 11.64
C ARG A 248 14.19 7.40 12.12
N TYR A 249 14.09 6.22 11.52
CA TYR A 249 14.95 5.10 11.87
C TYR A 249 16.44 5.46 11.73
N ILE A 250 16.84 6.08 10.60
CA ILE A 250 18.24 6.47 10.37
C ILE A 250 18.69 7.57 11.35
N LEU A 251 17.80 8.49 11.73
CA LEU A 251 18.10 9.55 12.70
C LEU A 251 18.37 9.01 14.11
N ASN A 252 17.76 7.89 14.48
CA ASN A 252 17.86 7.30 15.81
C ASN A 252 18.76 6.06 15.90
N LEU A 253 19.48 5.72 14.83
CA LEU A 253 20.39 4.56 14.82
C LEU A 253 21.55 4.79 15.84
N PRO A 254 21.70 3.92 16.86
CA PRO A 254 22.85 3.96 17.76
C PRO A 254 24.14 3.66 16.99
N GLY A 255 25.24 4.37 17.30
CA GLY A 255 26.52 4.18 16.61
C GLY A 255 26.47 4.53 15.11
N SER A 256 25.53 5.39 14.70
CA SER A 256 25.33 5.72 13.29
C SER A 256 26.49 6.47 12.64
N GLU A 257 27.41 7.02 13.43
CA GLU A 257 28.60 7.74 12.93
C GLU A 257 29.49 6.85 12.06
N ASP A 258 29.52 5.54 12.31
CA ASP A 258 30.32 4.59 11.53
C ASP A 258 29.55 3.96 10.34
N LEU A 259 28.27 4.27 10.17
CA LEU A 259 27.41 3.63 9.18
C LEU A 259 27.31 4.43 7.88
N ILE A 260 27.55 3.77 6.74
CA ILE A 260 27.46 4.37 5.39
C ILE A 260 26.08 5.01 5.13
N VAL A 261 25.01 4.46 5.71
CA VAL A 261 23.65 5.03 5.56
C VAL A 261 23.52 6.43 6.18
N ARG A 262 24.30 6.74 7.22
CA ARG A 262 24.33 8.07 7.84
C ARG A 262 25.07 9.05 6.95
N ASP A 263 26.21 8.64 6.40
CA ASP A 263 26.97 9.41 5.41
C ASP A 263 26.10 9.73 4.18
N ALA A 264 25.39 8.73 3.64
CA ALA A 264 24.45 8.91 2.54
C ALA A 264 23.34 9.91 2.86
N LEU A 265 22.83 9.91 4.10
CA LEU A 265 21.82 10.87 4.54
C LEU A 265 22.39 12.30 4.60
N LEU A 266 23.57 12.47 5.18
CA LEU A 266 24.25 13.77 5.28
C LEU A 266 24.57 14.35 3.90
N ASP A 267 25.02 13.51 2.97
CA ASP A 267 25.23 13.90 1.59
C ASP A 267 23.94 14.29 0.87
N SER A 268 22.86 13.53 1.09
CA SER A 268 21.54 13.86 0.54
C SER A 268 21.08 15.25 1.00
N PHE A 269 21.35 15.63 2.25
CA PHE A 269 21.11 16.99 2.72
C PHE A 269 22.03 18.03 2.07
N ALA A 270 23.31 17.73 1.88
CA ALA A 270 24.25 18.64 1.22
C ALA A 270 23.87 18.89 -0.25
N LEU A 271 23.46 17.84 -0.96
CA LEU A 271 22.93 17.91 -2.32
C LEU A 271 21.65 18.77 -2.38
N TYR A 272 20.73 18.58 -1.43
CA TYR A 272 19.50 19.38 -1.35
C TYR A 272 19.79 20.88 -1.22
N ARG A 273 20.71 21.26 -0.30
CA ARG A 273 21.13 22.67 -0.13
C ARG A 273 21.81 23.24 -1.36
N SER A 274 22.48 22.39 -2.13
CA SER A 274 23.15 22.76 -3.38
C SER A 274 22.19 22.75 -4.60
N GLY A 275 20.90 22.50 -4.39
CA GLY A 275 19.91 22.44 -5.47
C GLY A 275 20.04 21.23 -6.40
N LYS A 276 20.71 20.16 -5.96
CA LYS A 276 20.91 18.94 -6.75
C LYS A 276 19.83 17.89 -6.44
N PRO A 277 19.44 17.04 -7.41
CA PRO A 277 18.52 15.92 -7.17
C PRO A 277 19.06 14.97 -6.10
N CYS A 278 18.23 14.60 -5.13
CA CYS A 278 18.59 13.76 -4.00
C CYS A 278 17.35 13.23 -3.28
N TRP A 279 17.53 12.22 -2.42
CA TRP A 279 16.44 11.60 -1.68
C TRP A 279 15.69 12.56 -0.74
N ILE A 280 16.38 13.47 -0.05
CA ILE A 280 15.72 14.51 0.77
C ILE A 280 14.92 15.48 -0.10
N GLY A 281 15.46 15.87 -1.27
CA GLY A 281 14.76 16.67 -2.24
C GLY A 281 13.47 16.01 -2.73
N ASP A 282 13.51 14.70 -2.97
CA ASP A 282 12.34 13.90 -3.36
C ASP A 282 11.29 13.85 -2.24
N ILE A 283 11.68 13.75 -0.96
CA ILE A 283 10.74 13.86 0.19
C ILE A 283 10.02 15.20 0.15
N CYS A 284 10.79 16.30 0.06
CA CYS A 284 10.23 17.65 -0.02
C CYS A 284 9.31 17.82 -1.23
N LEU A 285 9.68 17.23 -2.38
CA LEU A 285 8.89 17.29 -3.60
C LEU A 285 7.54 16.56 -3.41
N VAL A 286 7.55 15.33 -2.91
CA VAL A 286 6.31 14.55 -2.71
C VAL A 286 5.40 15.21 -1.68
N LEU A 287 5.95 15.79 -0.60
CA LEU A 287 5.18 16.54 0.40
C LEU A 287 4.47 17.77 -0.20
N ARG A 288 5.13 18.50 -1.12
CA ARG A 288 4.53 19.65 -1.82
C ARG A 288 3.44 19.26 -2.82
N HIS A 289 3.44 18.01 -3.30
CA HIS A 289 2.45 17.50 -4.26
C HIS A 289 1.24 16.84 -3.58
N LEU A 290 1.15 16.87 -2.25
CA LEU A 290 -0.06 16.46 -1.54
C LEU A 290 -1.23 17.41 -1.88
N PRO A 291 -2.50 16.97 -1.71
CA PRO A 291 -3.67 17.81 -1.99
C PRO A 291 -3.63 19.16 -1.28
N GLU A 292 -3.14 19.16 -0.04
CA GLU A 292 -2.68 20.36 0.65
C GLU A 292 -1.15 20.30 0.73
N PRO A 293 -0.42 21.21 0.05
CA PRO A 293 1.04 21.20 0.04
C PRO A 293 1.64 21.35 1.44
N ILE A 294 2.51 20.42 1.83
CA ILE A 294 3.28 20.52 3.07
C ILE A 294 4.69 21.01 2.74
N CYS A 295 4.97 22.26 3.08
CA CYS A 295 6.30 22.85 2.93
C CYS A 295 7.12 22.60 4.20
N VAL A 296 8.25 21.90 4.04
CA VAL A 296 9.19 21.59 5.12
C VAL A 296 10.56 22.19 4.83
N THR A 297 11.27 22.56 5.89
CA THR A 297 12.66 23.01 5.86
C THR A 297 13.63 21.84 6.06
N ASP A 298 14.91 22.05 5.79
CA ASP A 298 15.93 21.03 6.07
C ASP A 298 16.05 20.74 7.58
N LYS A 299 15.75 21.72 8.44
CA LYS A 299 15.75 21.57 9.90
C LYS A 299 14.66 20.61 10.38
N ASP A 300 13.47 20.69 9.79
CA ASP A 300 12.33 19.85 10.17
C ASP A 300 12.59 18.35 9.90
N LEU A 301 13.40 18.05 8.88
CA LEU A 301 13.74 16.68 8.48
C LEU A 301 14.97 16.11 9.22
N ARG A 302 15.63 16.89 10.09
CA ARG A 302 16.84 16.47 10.81
C ARG A 302 16.58 15.88 12.19
N THR A 303 15.37 16.04 12.72
CA THR A 303 15.02 15.61 14.08
C THR A 303 13.90 14.57 14.03
N ASP A 304 13.92 13.62 14.98
CA ASP A 304 12.87 12.61 15.07
C ASP A 304 11.49 13.25 15.29
N ASP A 305 11.42 14.23 16.19
CA ASP A 305 10.18 14.96 16.51
C ASP A 305 9.65 15.76 15.33
N GLY A 306 10.53 16.41 14.56
CA GLY A 306 10.14 17.14 13.36
C GLY A 306 9.53 16.20 12.31
N VAL A 307 10.20 15.08 12.04
CA VAL A 307 9.69 14.08 11.08
C VAL A 307 8.40 13.42 11.59
N LYS A 308 8.28 13.16 12.89
CA LYS A 308 7.03 12.67 13.50
C LYS A 308 5.89 13.67 13.31
N GLY A 309 6.11 14.95 13.58
CA GLY A 309 5.13 16.00 13.35
C GLY A 309 4.70 16.10 11.87
N ILE A 310 5.63 15.92 10.93
CA ILE A 310 5.33 15.84 9.49
C ILE A 310 4.45 14.63 9.19
N MET A 311 4.76 13.44 9.73
CA MET A 311 3.95 12.24 9.53
C MET A 311 2.52 12.40 10.04
N GLU A 312 2.34 13.05 11.19
CA GLU A 312 1.03 13.38 11.74
C GLU A 312 0.29 14.40 10.85
N HIS A 313 1.00 15.40 10.33
CA HIS A 313 0.43 16.37 9.39
C HIS A 313 -0.01 15.71 8.07
N VAL A 314 0.80 14.83 7.50
CA VAL A 314 0.47 14.05 6.30
C VAL A 314 -0.82 13.26 6.51
N GLN A 315 -1.01 12.63 7.67
CA GLN A 315 -2.24 11.91 7.98
C GLN A 315 -3.45 12.86 8.08
N ARG A 316 -3.29 14.01 8.75
CA ARG A 316 -4.35 15.03 8.83
C ARG A 316 -4.76 15.56 7.46
N VAL A 317 -3.80 15.88 6.59
CA VAL A 317 -4.07 16.33 5.21
C VAL A 317 -4.83 15.26 4.42
N LEU A 318 -4.41 14.00 4.52
CA LEU A 318 -5.12 12.90 3.88
C LEU A 318 -6.56 12.75 4.40
N ASP A 319 -6.75 12.79 5.72
CA ASP A 319 -8.08 12.66 6.31
C ASP A 319 -8.98 13.86 5.98
N ALA A 320 -8.44 15.07 5.90
CA ALA A 320 -9.18 16.25 5.46
C ALA A 320 -9.56 16.17 3.98
N ASP A 321 -8.65 15.70 3.13
CA ASP A 321 -8.90 15.54 1.68
C ASP A 321 -10.01 14.51 1.41
N LEU A 322 -9.92 13.33 2.05
CA LEU A 322 -10.95 12.30 1.94
C LEU A 322 -12.29 12.77 2.50
N GLN A 323 -12.29 13.55 3.59
CA GLN A 323 -13.53 14.08 4.16
C GLN A 323 -14.16 15.13 3.23
N ARG A 324 -13.35 16.04 2.66
CA ARG A 324 -13.81 17.01 1.64
C ARG A 324 -14.43 16.32 0.44
N ASP A 325 -13.82 15.23 0.00
CA ASP A 325 -14.34 14.34 -1.02
C ASP A 325 -15.72 13.78 -0.63
N ILE A 326 -15.88 13.25 0.58
CA ILE A 326 -17.19 12.75 1.08
C ILE A 326 -18.24 13.87 1.20
N ASP A 327 -17.85 15.08 1.56
CA ASP A 327 -18.79 16.18 1.78
C ASP A 327 -19.21 16.85 0.46
N SER A 328 -18.31 16.92 -0.52
CA SER A 328 -18.56 17.55 -1.82
C SER A 328 -19.42 16.70 -2.75
N PHE A 329 -19.32 15.37 -2.69
CA PHE A 329 -20.09 14.50 -3.58
C PHE A 329 -21.54 14.30 -3.07
N GLU A 330 -22.52 14.40 -3.98
CA GLU A 330 -23.93 14.20 -3.64
C GLU A 330 -24.25 12.75 -3.24
N LYS A 331 -23.54 11.77 -3.84
CA LYS A 331 -23.70 10.33 -3.57
C LYS A 331 -23.46 9.98 -2.12
N THR A 332 -22.50 10.66 -1.51
CA THR A 332 -21.96 10.29 -0.21
C THR A 332 -22.74 10.91 0.95
N HIS A 333 -23.97 11.38 0.72
CA HIS A 333 -24.81 12.00 1.76
C HIS A 333 -25.09 11.08 2.97
N LEU A 334 -25.17 9.75 2.77
CA LEU A 334 -25.27 8.76 3.86
C LEU A 334 -23.95 8.56 4.63
N LEU A 335 -22.83 9.07 4.10
CA LEU A 335 -21.49 8.92 4.65
C LEU A 335 -21.00 10.17 5.39
N ARG A 336 -21.76 11.28 5.34
CA ARG A 336 -21.43 12.54 6.03
C ARG A 336 -21.66 12.43 7.54
N ASP A 337 -20.90 13.22 8.29
CA ASP A 337 -21.02 13.39 9.74
C ASP A 337 -20.93 12.10 10.56
N ARG A 338 -20.16 11.12 10.07
CA ARG A 338 -20.05 9.82 10.74
C ARG A 338 -19.14 9.88 11.95
N VAL A 339 -19.78 9.78 13.10
CA VAL A 339 -19.13 9.70 14.41
C VAL A 339 -18.86 8.25 14.78
N GLU A 340 -17.64 7.96 15.23
CA GLU A 340 -17.21 6.65 15.70
C GLU A 340 -16.64 6.76 17.12
N ARG A 341 -16.63 5.62 17.83
CA ARG A 341 -15.96 5.50 19.12
C ARG A 341 -14.44 5.51 18.92
N ILE A 342 -13.76 6.51 19.43
CA ILE A 342 -12.31 6.67 19.44
C ILE A 342 -11.81 6.23 20.82
N ASP A 343 -10.88 5.29 20.84
CA ASP A 343 -10.23 4.84 22.07
C ASP A 343 -9.05 5.77 22.36
N GLU A 344 -9.02 6.39 23.54
CA GLU A 344 -7.99 7.38 23.92
C GLU A 344 -6.89 6.79 24.81
N GLY A 345 -6.91 5.48 25.02
CA GLY A 345 -6.07 4.80 26.01
C GLY A 345 -6.77 4.71 27.37
N GLU A 346 -6.17 3.94 28.30
CA GLU A 346 -6.61 3.86 29.70
C GLU A 346 -8.10 3.51 29.92
N GLY A 347 -8.70 2.77 28.98
CA GLY A 347 -10.12 2.40 29.04
C GLY A 347 -11.09 3.54 28.73
N GLN A 348 -10.60 4.72 28.38
CA GLN A 348 -11.40 5.88 27.99
C GLN A 348 -11.71 5.82 26.49
N SER A 349 -12.96 6.15 26.16
CA SER A 349 -13.38 6.30 24.77
C SER A 349 -14.30 7.49 24.63
N ARG A 350 -14.09 8.27 23.57
CA ARG A 350 -14.99 9.34 23.18
C ARG A 350 -15.64 9.05 21.84
N MET A 351 -16.73 9.75 21.55
CA MET A 351 -17.30 9.77 20.21
C MET A 351 -16.67 10.93 19.44
N GLY A 352 -16.18 10.68 18.24
CA GLY A 352 -15.61 11.72 17.37
C GLY A 352 -15.72 11.38 15.90
N LEU A 353 -15.57 12.38 15.04
CA LEU A 353 -15.52 12.18 13.59
C LEU A 353 -14.26 11.38 13.25
N VAL A 354 -14.45 10.29 12.52
CA VAL A 354 -13.36 9.43 12.04
C VAL A 354 -13.53 9.21 10.56
N THR A 355 -12.67 9.84 9.76
CA THR A 355 -12.69 9.77 8.30
C THR A 355 -12.45 8.34 7.79
N ARG A 356 -11.35 7.73 8.24
CA ARG A 356 -10.93 6.38 7.80
C ARG A 356 -11.07 5.36 8.91
N ARG A 357 -12.04 4.46 8.77
CA ARG A 357 -12.16 3.27 9.64
C ARG A 357 -12.88 2.16 8.91
N ARG A 358 -12.46 0.91 9.15
CA ARG A 358 -13.23 -0.26 8.72
C ARG A 358 -14.62 -0.24 9.34
N ARG A 359 -15.66 0.02 8.53
CA ARG A 359 -17.02 0.22 9.04
C ARG A 359 -17.68 -1.09 9.46
N HIS A 360 -18.50 -1.00 10.51
CA HIS A 360 -19.08 -2.16 11.17
C HIS A 360 -20.11 -2.91 10.28
N TYR A 361 -20.80 -2.23 9.36
CA TYR A 361 -21.71 -2.90 8.43
C TYR A 361 -20.99 -3.83 7.42
N LEU A 362 -19.67 -3.71 7.28
CA LEU A 362 -18.85 -4.62 6.48
C LEU A 362 -18.60 -5.96 7.20
N ASP A 363 -18.94 -6.07 8.49
CA ASP A 363 -18.87 -7.31 9.28
C ASP A 363 -20.13 -8.17 9.18
N VAL A 364 -21.14 -7.74 8.39
CA VAL A 364 -22.34 -8.56 8.13
C VAL A 364 -21.91 -9.91 7.51
N PRO A 365 -22.28 -11.05 8.13
CA PRO A 365 -21.75 -12.37 7.75
C PRO A 365 -22.35 -12.88 6.44
N ILE A 366 -23.65 -12.66 6.23
CA ILE A 366 -24.37 -13.09 5.03
C ILE A 366 -23.98 -12.18 3.85
N LEU A 367 -23.38 -12.77 2.82
CA LEU A 367 -22.85 -12.03 1.67
C LEU A 367 -23.91 -11.17 0.97
N ALA A 368 -25.11 -11.72 0.75
CA ALA A 368 -26.19 -11.01 0.07
C ALA A 368 -26.58 -9.74 0.85
N HIS A 369 -26.78 -9.87 2.17
CA HIS A 369 -27.11 -8.76 3.06
C HIS A 369 -25.97 -7.73 3.10
N ARG A 370 -24.73 -8.19 3.24
CA ARG A 370 -23.55 -7.30 3.25
C ARG A 370 -23.44 -6.51 1.95
N ARG A 371 -23.64 -7.16 0.79
CA ARG A 371 -23.59 -6.48 -0.51
C ARG A 371 -24.73 -5.47 -0.66
N ALA A 372 -25.94 -5.81 -0.24
CA ALA A 372 -27.08 -4.92 -0.32
C ALA A 372 -26.86 -3.65 0.51
N ILE A 373 -26.48 -3.78 1.79
CA ILE A 373 -26.21 -2.61 2.64
C ILE A 373 -24.98 -1.81 2.20
N THR A 374 -23.93 -2.48 1.71
CA THR A 374 -22.74 -1.80 1.18
C THR A 374 -23.09 -1.00 -0.07
N ARG A 375 -23.89 -1.55 -0.99
CA ARG A 375 -24.33 -0.83 -2.20
C ARG A 375 -25.28 0.31 -1.88
N LEU A 376 -26.16 0.13 -0.89
CA LEU A 376 -27.00 1.21 -0.36
C LEU A 376 -26.12 2.37 0.14
N MET A 377 -25.17 2.07 1.02
CA MET A 377 -24.30 3.08 1.63
C MET A 377 -23.45 3.83 0.61
N LEU A 378 -22.96 3.12 -0.41
CA LEU A 378 -21.92 3.63 -1.31
C LEU A 378 -22.48 4.08 -2.67
N SER A 379 -23.80 4.25 -2.76
CA SER A 379 -24.53 4.65 -3.97
C SER A 379 -24.20 3.81 -5.21
N ASP A 380 -24.09 2.50 -5.03
CA ASP A 380 -23.90 1.48 -6.09
C ASP A 380 -25.11 0.53 -6.16
N HIS A 381 -26.31 1.07 -5.92
CA HIS A 381 -27.59 0.35 -5.87
C HIS A 381 -28.47 0.60 -7.10
N ASN A 382 -29.56 -0.18 -7.22
CA ASN A 382 -30.43 -0.19 -8.40
C ASN A 382 -31.59 0.81 -8.38
N LEU A 383 -31.69 1.68 -7.36
CA LEU A 383 -32.73 2.71 -7.30
C LEU A 383 -32.60 3.75 -8.42
N SER A 384 -33.73 4.34 -8.82
CA SER A 384 -33.78 5.31 -9.91
C SER A 384 -32.94 6.56 -9.66
N VAL A 385 -32.75 7.00 -8.40
CA VAL A 385 -31.89 8.15 -8.08
C VAL A 385 -30.46 7.98 -8.61
N GLU A 386 -29.97 6.74 -8.66
CA GLU A 386 -28.66 6.40 -9.21
C GLU A 386 -28.70 5.92 -10.65
N ARG A 387 -29.62 4.98 -10.99
CA ARG A 387 -29.67 4.43 -12.35
C ARG A 387 -30.02 5.46 -13.42
N LEU A 388 -30.85 6.44 -13.08
CA LEU A 388 -31.30 7.48 -14.01
C LEU A 388 -30.38 8.71 -14.02
N ARG A 389 -29.41 8.80 -13.10
CA ARG A 389 -28.41 9.88 -13.06
C ARG A 389 -27.47 9.85 -14.26
N TYR A 390 -27.13 8.66 -14.75
CA TYR A 390 -26.19 8.50 -15.86
C TYR A 390 -26.91 8.38 -17.20
N PRO A 391 -26.29 8.86 -18.29
CA PRO A 391 -26.76 8.55 -19.63
C PRO A 391 -26.67 7.03 -19.86
N GLY A 392 -27.72 6.48 -20.47
CA GLY A 392 -27.72 5.13 -21.01
C GLY A 392 -27.48 5.14 -22.52
N ARG A 393 -27.34 3.96 -23.13
CA ARG A 393 -27.08 3.80 -24.58
C ARG A 393 -28.02 4.64 -25.47
N ASN A 394 -29.30 4.72 -25.10
CA ASN A 394 -30.34 5.45 -25.83
C ASN A 394 -31.11 6.43 -24.93
N ARG A 395 -30.52 6.92 -23.84
CA ARG A 395 -31.22 7.78 -22.86
C ARG A 395 -30.28 8.81 -22.26
N ALA A 396 -30.68 10.08 -22.24
CA ALA A 396 -29.96 11.10 -21.49
C ALA A 396 -30.01 10.85 -19.97
N ALA A 397 -29.15 11.55 -19.24
CA ALA A 397 -29.27 11.66 -17.79
C ALA A 397 -30.58 12.37 -17.43
N ALA A 398 -31.33 11.83 -16.47
CA ALA A 398 -32.55 12.45 -15.98
C ALA A 398 -32.24 13.42 -14.82
N PRO A 399 -32.85 14.62 -14.79
CA PRO A 399 -32.89 15.49 -13.61
C PRO A 399 -33.41 14.73 -12.37
N ARG A 400 -32.97 15.12 -11.16
CA ARG A 400 -33.23 14.36 -9.92
C ARG A 400 -34.73 14.17 -9.68
N GLU A 401 -35.50 15.23 -9.87
CA GLU A 401 -36.94 15.32 -9.72
C GLU A 401 -37.72 14.36 -10.64
N LEU A 402 -37.14 13.97 -11.78
CA LEU A 402 -37.73 13.02 -12.72
C LEU A 402 -37.31 11.57 -12.43
N ARG A 403 -36.48 11.31 -11.42
CA ARG A 403 -36.02 9.96 -11.07
C ARG A 403 -37.03 9.22 -10.18
N LEU A 404 -38.24 9.06 -10.70
CA LEU A 404 -39.40 8.60 -9.95
C LEU A 404 -39.28 7.15 -9.48
N CYS A 405 -39.90 6.86 -8.34
CA CYS A 405 -40.02 5.55 -7.74
C CYS A 405 -40.69 4.55 -8.66
N ARG A 406 -40.02 3.41 -8.87
CA ARG A 406 -40.54 2.29 -9.67
C ARG A 406 -41.89 1.74 -9.17
N PHE A 407 -42.20 1.97 -7.89
CA PHE A 407 -43.43 1.53 -7.26
C PHE A 407 -44.52 2.61 -7.31
N CYS A 408 -44.31 3.75 -6.64
CA CYS A 408 -45.37 4.77 -6.50
C CYS A 408 -45.49 5.71 -7.70
N ARG A 409 -44.43 5.85 -8.50
CA ARG A 409 -44.32 6.80 -9.63
C ARG A 409 -44.65 8.26 -9.28
N ALA A 410 -44.68 8.62 -8.01
CA ALA A 410 -45.09 9.93 -7.53
C ALA A 410 -43.96 10.72 -6.85
N ALA A 411 -43.00 10.03 -6.23
CA ALA A 411 -41.85 10.62 -5.55
C ALA A 411 -40.53 10.11 -6.13
N VAL A 412 -39.42 10.80 -5.87
CA VAL A 412 -38.07 10.38 -6.28
C VAL A 412 -37.71 9.05 -5.60
N GLU A 413 -37.13 8.11 -6.35
CA GLU A 413 -36.65 6.83 -5.82
C GLU A 413 -35.27 6.96 -5.17
N ASP A 414 -35.21 7.64 -4.04
CA ASP A 414 -34.01 7.70 -3.23
C ASP A 414 -33.99 6.66 -2.12
N GLU A 415 -32.86 6.54 -1.44
CA GLU A 415 -32.58 5.52 -0.43
C GLU A 415 -33.62 5.57 0.71
N ALA A 416 -33.91 6.77 1.20
CA ALA A 416 -34.88 6.98 2.26
C ALA A 416 -36.30 6.62 1.80
N HIS A 417 -36.71 7.08 0.61
CA HIS A 417 -38.04 6.79 0.08
C HIS A 417 -38.25 5.29 -0.17
N ALA A 418 -37.30 4.63 -0.83
CA ALA A 418 -37.40 3.22 -1.18
C ALA A 418 -37.35 2.32 0.06
N ILE A 419 -36.51 2.63 1.04
CA ILE A 419 -36.34 1.79 2.23
C ILE A 419 -37.43 2.06 3.28
N LEU A 420 -37.84 3.31 3.51
CA LEU A 420 -38.65 3.66 4.67
C LEU A 420 -40.06 4.20 4.36
N VAL A 421 -40.27 4.87 3.22
CA VAL A 421 -41.49 5.69 3.02
C VAL A 421 -42.49 5.07 2.03
N CYS A 422 -42.03 4.46 0.95
CA CYS A 422 -42.89 4.10 -0.18
C CYS A 422 -43.93 3.02 0.15
N THR A 423 -45.21 3.38 0.28
CA THR A 423 -46.30 2.43 0.58
C THR A 423 -46.94 1.76 -0.65
N ALA A 424 -46.56 2.15 -1.87
CA ALA A 424 -47.26 1.70 -3.09
C ALA A 424 -47.09 0.22 -3.46
N HIS A 425 -46.14 -0.51 -2.85
CA HIS A 425 -45.93 -1.93 -3.13
C HIS A 425 -46.45 -2.81 -1.98
N GLY A 426 -47.55 -3.51 -2.21
CA GLY A 426 -48.25 -4.30 -1.18
C GLY A 426 -47.36 -5.35 -0.49
N ALA A 427 -46.42 -5.98 -1.20
CA ALA A 427 -45.52 -6.96 -0.59
C ALA A 427 -44.40 -6.36 0.28
N LEU A 428 -44.06 -5.07 0.08
CA LEU A 428 -42.99 -4.42 0.87
C LEU A 428 -43.51 -3.88 2.20
N GLN A 429 -44.78 -3.47 2.27
CA GLN A 429 -45.41 -2.99 3.51
C GLN A 429 -45.24 -3.97 4.69
N PRO A 430 -45.62 -5.27 4.60
CA PRO A 430 -45.49 -6.18 5.74
C PRO A 430 -44.02 -6.41 6.15
N ILE A 431 -43.09 -6.37 5.20
CA ILE A 431 -41.65 -6.49 5.47
C ILE A 431 -41.17 -5.28 6.28
N ARG A 432 -41.57 -4.06 5.91
CA ARG A 432 -41.23 -2.84 6.66
C ARG A 432 -41.83 -2.84 8.06
N GLU A 433 -43.12 -3.15 8.18
CA GLU A 433 -43.81 -3.18 9.47
C GLU A 433 -43.17 -4.18 10.42
N THR A 434 -42.82 -5.38 9.92
CA THR A 434 -42.12 -6.40 10.70
C THR A 434 -40.76 -5.88 11.16
N PHE A 435 -39.97 -5.31 10.25
CA PHE A 435 -38.66 -4.74 10.59
C PHE A 435 -38.74 -3.61 11.63
N LEU A 436 -39.68 -2.67 11.48
CA LEU A 436 -39.86 -1.56 12.41
C LEU A 436 -40.33 -2.06 13.79
N ARG A 437 -41.22 -3.05 13.84
CA ARG A 437 -41.67 -3.68 15.08
C ARG A 437 -40.52 -4.38 15.81
N GLU A 438 -39.69 -5.12 15.09
CA GLU A 438 -38.51 -5.78 15.65
C GLU A 438 -37.50 -4.79 16.25
N ILE A 439 -37.29 -3.64 15.61
CA ILE A 439 -36.38 -2.61 16.13
C ILE A 439 -36.96 -1.91 17.35
N CYS A 440 -38.26 -1.60 17.32
CA CYS A 440 -38.96 -0.92 18.42
C CYS A 440 -38.80 -1.70 19.74
N ASN A 441 -38.84 -3.03 19.68
CA ASN A 441 -38.69 -3.90 20.85
C ASN A 441 -37.27 -3.92 21.43
N ASP A 442 -36.24 -3.71 20.59
CA ASP A 442 -34.84 -3.94 20.97
C ASP A 442 -34.05 -2.66 21.27
N VAL A 443 -34.57 -1.50 20.85
CA VAL A 443 -33.84 -0.23 20.95
C VAL A 443 -34.74 0.83 21.56
N GLY A 444 -34.51 1.10 22.86
CA GLY A 444 -35.18 2.18 23.58
C GLY A 444 -34.98 3.54 22.89
N GLY A 445 -36.05 4.33 22.80
CA GLY A 445 -36.03 5.65 22.16
C GLY A 445 -36.35 5.67 20.66
N PHE A 446 -36.79 4.55 20.09
CA PHE A 446 -37.28 4.44 18.70
C PHE A 446 -38.34 5.51 18.37
N GLU A 447 -39.36 5.65 19.22
CA GLU A 447 -40.48 6.58 19.03
C GLU A 447 -40.06 8.06 19.01
N ARG A 448 -38.95 8.40 19.68
CA ARG A 448 -38.42 9.78 19.70
C ARG A 448 -37.61 10.13 18.45
N LYS A 449 -37.20 9.13 17.65
CA LYS A 449 -36.33 9.31 16.48
C LYS A 449 -37.03 9.03 15.15
N TRP A 450 -38.10 8.24 15.16
CA TRP A 450 -38.94 8.05 13.99
C TRP A 450 -39.86 9.26 13.81
N THR A 451 -39.51 10.12 12.85
CA THR A 451 -40.43 11.12 12.30
C THR A 451 -40.49 10.92 10.79
N ALA A 452 -41.71 10.84 10.24
CA ALA A 452 -41.91 10.72 8.79
C ALA A 452 -41.33 11.92 8.02
N ASP A 453 -41.11 13.05 8.72
CA ASP A 453 -40.61 14.30 8.17
C ASP A 453 -39.10 14.28 7.88
N HIS A 454 -38.32 13.39 8.51
CA HIS A 454 -36.85 13.30 8.35
C HIS A 454 -36.36 11.86 8.13
N PRO A 455 -36.77 11.20 7.03
CA PRO A 455 -36.48 9.78 6.82
C PRO A 455 -34.99 9.50 6.61
N TYR A 456 -34.20 10.47 6.14
CA TYR A 456 -32.76 10.35 6.02
C TYR A 456 -32.03 10.31 7.36
N ASP A 457 -32.43 11.14 8.33
CA ASP A 457 -31.80 11.17 9.65
C ASP A 457 -32.09 9.87 10.40
N PHE A 458 -33.31 9.34 10.23
CA PHE A 458 -33.66 8.03 10.74
C PHE A 458 -32.83 6.91 10.10
N LEU A 459 -32.68 6.93 8.77
CA LEU A 459 -31.85 5.95 8.06
C LEU A 459 -30.38 6.00 8.52
N LYS A 460 -29.80 7.20 8.64
CA LYS A 460 -28.45 7.40 9.19
C LYS A 460 -28.32 6.87 10.61
N TRP A 461 -29.33 7.10 11.45
CA TRP A 461 -29.36 6.55 12.80
C TRP A 461 -29.38 5.02 12.81
N LEU A 462 -30.22 4.38 11.99
CA LEU A 462 -30.24 2.92 11.85
C LEU A 462 -28.86 2.38 11.43
N LEU A 463 -28.23 3.03 10.43
CA LEU A 463 -26.92 2.67 9.90
C LEU A 463 -25.78 2.87 10.90
N SER A 464 -25.93 3.76 11.88
CA SER A 464 -24.95 3.98 12.95
C SER A 464 -24.99 2.88 14.03
N SER A 465 -26.11 2.15 14.13
CA SER A 465 -26.35 1.20 15.22
C SER A 465 -25.82 -0.20 14.93
N ARG A 466 -24.78 -0.59 15.66
CA ARG A 466 -24.22 -1.96 15.61
C ARG A 466 -25.22 -3.04 16.02
N LYS A 467 -26.22 -2.70 16.87
CA LYS A 467 -27.26 -3.66 17.31
C LYS A 467 -28.31 -3.94 16.22
N ILE A 468 -28.49 -3.01 15.29
CA ILE A 468 -29.52 -3.07 14.25
C ILE A 468 -28.95 -3.54 12.91
N VAL A 469 -27.66 -3.28 12.66
CA VAL A 469 -27.02 -3.43 11.33
C VAL A 469 -27.28 -4.78 10.64
N LEU A 470 -27.33 -5.89 11.38
CA LEU A 470 -27.59 -7.22 10.81
C LEU A 470 -29.02 -7.35 10.26
N ARG A 471 -30.00 -6.85 11.02
CA ARG A 471 -31.41 -6.83 10.61
C ARG A 471 -31.64 -5.82 9.50
N LEU A 472 -31.03 -4.64 9.61
CA LEU A 472 -31.07 -3.63 8.56
C LEU A 472 -30.49 -4.18 7.26
N ALA A 473 -29.37 -4.89 7.30
CA ALA A 473 -28.75 -5.46 6.11
C ALA A 473 -29.62 -6.53 5.44
N LYS A 474 -30.32 -7.37 6.23
CA LYS A 474 -31.33 -8.30 5.72
C LYS A 474 -32.49 -7.55 5.08
N PHE A 475 -33.08 -6.61 5.80
CA PHE A 475 -34.19 -5.80 5.34
C PHE A 475 -33.88 -5.06 4.03
N VAL A 476 -32.70 -4.44 3.93
CA VAL A 476 -32.24 -3.77 2.71
C VAL A 476 -32.09 -4.76 1.55
N ALA A 477 -31.65 -5.99 1.81
CA ALA A 477 -31.58 -7.03 0.78
C ALA A 477 -32.96 -7.54 0.32
N ASP A 478 -33.96 -7.54 1.20
CA ASP A 478 -35.33 -7.92 0.86
C ASP A 478 -36.06 -6.82 0.05
N VAL A 479 -35.64 -5.55 0.20
CA VAL A 479 -36.26 -4.39 -0.48
C VAL A 479 -35.61 -4.02 -1.82
N LEU A 480 -34.28 -4.12 -1.92
CA LEU A 480 -33.48 -3.65 -3.07
C LEU A 480 -33.24 -4.74 -4.12
#